data_AF-A0A672QH68-F1
#
_entry.id   AF-A0A672QH68-F1
#
_cell.length_a   1.000
_cell.length_b   1.000
_cell.length_c   1.000
_cell.angle_alpha   90.00
_cell.angle_beta   90.00
_cell.angle_gamma   90.00
#
_symmetry.space_group_name_H-M   'P 1'
#
loop_
_entity.id
_entity.type
_entity.pdbx_description
1 polymer ?
#
loop_
_entity_poly.entity_id
_entity_poly.type
_entity_poly.pdbx_seq_one_letter_code
_entity_poly.pdbx_strand_id
1 'polypeptide(L)'
;MEQSDPSPLKRFVLAKKKIGEVFEQLLVYVQEGSEFVKETCNNESLENIANRRQLDQIEAYTSKLSTIKEVLARRHMKVAFFGRTSNGKSTVINAMLRDRVLPSGIGHTTNCFLSVEGTDEDKAFLKTEGSEEEKSIKVRRPEVRKQHTDRCVNFLVEELRVVDRAQAPNRIFFVSAKEVLNSRMQRAQGMPETGGALAEGFQERLKEFHNFERSFEECISHSAVKTKFEQHTIRAKQITETVKDVMDQINIAAADKRVLSLEEREYLIDRLDFVRNQLNLLIQDIKKKIEAITEEVKHKVSDGMAEEICRLSVLIDEFRAGFDPSPDELKIYKSHLLSHIEKGMGKNLAFRCSDAVNASVQSSQQDMMECLKPLLPSAVQSQLHMLIPCRKFELSYDLNCATLCSDFQENIEFQFSLGWTTLVHRFLGPVNAKRALMLVDQNLPLTAPTTPSQSLAQEELMMSMVNNLASVTSRTSMIFLLVTISVYGSINTMLLYKYQKKKFIKNDSLKIWAL
;
A
#
# COMPACT_ATOMS: atom_id res chain seq x y z
N MET A 1 -66.20 11.65 33.96
CA MET A 1 -64.72 11.67 34.07
C MET A 1 -64.23 12.86 33.28
N GLU A 2 -64.06 14.03 33.91
CA GLU A 2 -63.38 15.15 33.27
C GLU A 2 -61.92 14.75 33.05
N GLN A 3 -61.49 14.70 31.79
CA GLN A 3 -60.07 14.60 31.45
C GLN A 3 -59.36 15.79 32.10
N SER A 4 -58.64 15.54 33.18
CA SER A 4 -57.77 16.52 33.84
C SER A 4 -56.78 17.04 32.81
N ASP A 5 -56.98 18.27 32.35
CA ASP A 5 -56.05 18.98 31.49
C ASP A 5 -54.65 18.93 32.14
N PRO A 6 -53.61 18.45 31.45
CA PRO A 6 -52.29 18.29 32.05
C PRO A 6 -51.73 19.66 32.44
N SER A 7 -51.25 19.79 33.69
CA SER A 7 -50.60 21.02 34.17
C SER A 7 -49.56 21.53 33.18
N PRO A 8 -49.64 22.80 32.73
CA PRO A 8 -48.67 23.41 31.83
C PRO A 8 -47.21 23.32 32.33
N LEU A 9 -46.99 23.17 33.64
CA LEU A 9 -45.66 22.95 34.22
C LEU A 9 -44.97 21.68 33.69
N LYS A 10 -45.74 20.68 33.22
CA LYS A 10 -45.18 19.48 32.57
C LYS A 10 -44.33 19.83 31.35
N ARG A 11 -44.60 20.95 30.66
CA ARG A 11 -43.78 21.43 29.54
C ARG A 11 -42.31 21.60 29.95
N PHE A 12 -42.06 22.22 31.11
CA PHE A 12 -40.70 22.41 31.62
C PHE A 12 -40.04 21.08 31.99
N VAL A 13 -40.80 20.18 32.63
CA VAL A 13 -40.31 18.84 33.03
C VAL A 13 -39.92 18.01 31.80
N LEU A 14 -40.77 17.99 30.77
CA LEU A 14 -40.53 17.28 29.51
C LEU A 14 -39.33 17.88 28.76
N ALA A 15 -39.26 19.21 28.65
CA ALA A 15 -38.12 19.89 28.03
C ALA A 15 -36.81 19.58 28.77
N LYS A 16 -36.81 19.62 30.11
CA LYS A 16 -35.65 19.28 30.95
C LYS A 16 -35.21 17.83 30.74
N LYS A 17 -36.16 16.88 30.70
CA LYS A 17 -35.86 15.47 30.43
C LYS A 17 -35.23 15.31 29.05
N LYS A 18 -35.86 15.89 28.02
CA LYS A 18 -35.41 15.75 26.63
C LYS A 18 -34.04 16.36 26.39
N ILE A 19 -33.77 17.56 26.90
CA ILE A 19 -32.44 18.17 26.76
C ILE A 19 -31.39 17.40 27.55
N GLY A 20 -31.75 16.84 28.72
CA GLY A 20 -30.86 15.96 29.48
C GLY A 20 -30.44 14.73 28.67
N GLU A 21 -31.40 14.04 28.05
CA GLU A 21 -31.12 12.89 27.15
C GLU A 21 -30.23 13.27 25.97
N VAL A 22 -30.47 14.43 25.34
CA VAL A 22 -29.66 14.91 24.21
C VAL A 22 -28.21 15.17 24.64
N PHE A 23 -28.00 15.79 25.80
CA PHE A 23 -26.65 16.03 26.33
C PHE A 23 -25.94 14.75 26.77
N GLU A 24 -26.68 13.74 27.22
CA GLU A 24 -26.13 12.41 27.49
C GLU A 24 -25.59 11.77 26.20
N GLN A 25 -26.42 11.73 25.17
CA GLN A 25 -26.05 11.17 23.86
C GLN A 25 -24.89 11.94 23.24
N LEU A 26 -24.91 13.27 23.34
CA LEU A 26 -23.83 14.11 22.81
C LEU A 26 -22.52 13.87 23.56
N LEU A 27 -22.54 13.68 24.88
CA LEU A 27 -21.34 13.36 25.66
C LEU A 27 -20.73 12.03 25.19
N VAL A 28 -21.55 11.00 25.03
CA VAL A 28 -21.10 9.68 24.53
C VAL A 28 -20.53 9.80 23.12
N TYR A 29 -21.23 10.50 22.22
CA TYR A 29 -20.76 10.72 20.84
C TYR A 29 -19.40 11.43 20.78
N VAL A 30 -19.20 12.45 21.60
CA VAL A 30 -17.91 13.18 21.66
C VAL A 30 -16.81 12.33 22.29
N GLN A 31 -17.13 11.47 23.25
CA GLN A 31 -16.17 10.52 23.83
C GLN A 31 -15.73 9.48 22.81
N GLU A 32 -16.66 8.84 22.10
CA GLU A 32 -16.36 7.91 21.02
C GLU A 32 -15.53 8.59 19.91
N GLY A 33 -15.91 9.80 19.52
CA GLY A 33 -15.14 10.59 18.56
C GLY A 33 -13.72 10.91 19.05
N SER A 34 -13.56 11.23 20.33
CA SER A 34 -12.25 11.48 20.93
C SER A 34 -11.35 10.25 20.90
N GLU A 35 -11.91 9.07 21.19
CA GLU A 35 -11.19 7.80 21.16
C GLU A 35 -10.75 7.46 19.72
N PHE A 36 -11.65 7.59 18.76
CA PHE A 36 -11.35 7.41 17.33
C PHE A 36 -10.21 8.33 16.85
N VAL A 37 -10.26 9.63 17.19
CA VAL A 37 -9.20 10.57 16.80
C VAL A 37 -7.89 10.23 17.50
N LYS A 38 -7.93 9.78 18.75
CA LYS A 38 -6.73 9.37 19.50
C LYS A 38 -6.06 8.15 18.88
N GLU A 39 -6.83 7.13 18.51
CA GLU A 39 -6.32 5.95 17.80
C GLU A 39 -5.71 6.33 16.46
N THR A 40 -6.38 7.21 15.71
CA THR A 40 -5.89 7.69 14.41
C THR A 40 -4.59 8.50 14.55
N CYS A 41 -4.48 9.36 15.57
CA CYS A 41 -3.26 10.13 15.85
C CYS A 41 -2.07 9.23 16.23
N ASN A 42 -2.32 8.14 16.95
CA ASN A 42 -1.26 7.25 17.45
C ASN A 42 -0.81 6.21 16.42
N ASN A 43 -1.49 6.14 15.27
CA ASN A 43 -1.18 5.16 14.25
C ASN A 43 -0.04 5.66 13.34
N GLU A 44 1.18 5.17 13.59
CA GLU A 44 2.38 5.54 12.83
C GLU A 44 2.27 5.23 11.32
N SER A 45 1.48 4.21 10.95
CA SER A 45 1.30 3.83 9.55
C SER A 45 0.41 4.80 8.74
N LEU A 46 -0.34 5.65 9.43
CA LEU A 46 -1.31 6.55 8.83
C LEU A 46 -0.78 7.97 8.59
N GLU A 47 0.50 8.24 8.88
CA GLU A 47 1.21 9.49 8.54
C GLU A 47 0.37 10.79 8.65
N ASN A 48 0.07 11.23 9.88
CA ASN A 48 -0.52 12.55 10.19
C ASN A 48 -1.91 12.85 9.57
N ILE A 49 -2.74 11.84 9.27
CA ILE A 49 -4.15 12.05 8.85
C ILE A 49 -4.97 12.80 9.93
N ALA A 50 -4.66 12.58 11.21
CA ALA A 50 -5.21 13.33 12.33
C ALA A 50 -4.09 13.98 13.14
N ASN A 51 -4.38 15.14 13.76
CA ASN A 51 -3.38 15.90 14.52
C ASN A 51 -3.75 16.08 15.99
N ARG A 52 -2.73 16.35 16.82
CA ARG A 52 -2.89 16.54 18.27
C ARG A 52 -3.83 17.70 18.62
N ARG A 53 -3.88 18.76 17.82
CA ARG A 53 -4.77 19.92 18.06
C ARG A 53 -6.24 19.54 17.92
N GLN A 54 -6.58 18.71 16.93
CA GLN A 54 -7.94 18.18 16.73
C GLN A 54 -8.35 17.31 17.92
N LEU A 55 -7.43 16.45 18.41
CA LEU A 55 -7.68 15.62 19.60
C LEU A 55 -7.93 16.49 20.84
N ASP A 56 -7.02 17.42 21.13
CA ASP A 56 -7.14 18.29 22.31
C ASP A 56 -8.43 19.14 22.26
N GLN A 57 -8.87 19.54 21.06
CA GLN A 57 -10.12 20.26 20.85
C GLN A 57 -11.36 19.41 21.19
N ILE A 58 -11.40 18.14 20.75
CA ILE A 58 -12.51 17.22 21.05
C ILE A 58 -12.50 16.82 22.54
N GLU A 59 -11.34 16.53 23.12
CA GLU A 59 -11.20 16.22 24.55
C GLU A 59 -11.69 17.38 25.44
N ALA A 60 -11.42 18.63 25.04
CA ALA A 60 -11.92 19.80 25.75
C ALA A 60 -13.46 19.89 25.72
N TYR A 61 -14.12 19.39 24.68
CA TYR A 61 -15.59 19.34 24.63
C TYR A 61 -16.18 18.29 25.56
N THR A 62 -15.53 17.14 25.75
CA THR A 62 -15.95 16.12 26.73
C THR A 62 -16.08 16.72 28.13
N SER A 63 -15.06 17.45 28.59
CA SER A 63 -15.08 18.12 29.90
C SER A 63 -16.18 19.20 30.00
N LYS A 64 -16.33 20.01 28.94
CA LYS A 64 -17.36 21.06 28.87
C LYS A 64 -18.77 20.46 28.92
N LEU A 65 -19.03 19.35 28.22
CA LEU A 65 -20.33 18.69 28.17
C LEU A 65 -20.71 18.07 29.51
N SER A 66 -19.75 17.43 30.20
CA SER A 66 -19.96 16.91 31.56
C SER A 66 -20.41 18.02 32.53
N THR A 67 -19.73 19.16 32.49
CA THR A 67 -20.10 20.33 33.32
C THR A 67 -21.50 20.85 32.99
N ILE A 68 -21.86 20.93 31.70
CA ILE A 68 -23.20 21.41 31.29
C ILE A 68 -24.29 20.44 31.75
N LYS A 69 -24.06 19.12 31.67
CA LYS A 69 -25.00 18.09 32.15
C LYS A 69 -25.34 18.29 33.63
N GLU A 70 -24.34 18.55 34.48
CA GLU A 70 -24.58 18.86 35.90
C GLU A 70 -25.42 20.14 36.09
N VAL A 71 -25.12 21.19 35.33
CA VAL A 71 -25.86 22.46 35.38
C VAL A 71 -27.32 22.26 34.98
N LEU A 72 -27.58 21.49 33.90
CA LEU A 72 -28.94 21.19 33.42
C LEU A 72 -29.74 20.40 34.45
N ALA A 73 -29.12 19.43 35.12
CA ALA A 73 -29.77 18.63 36.17
C ALA A 73 -30.31 19.50 37.33
N ARG A 74 -29.61 20.60 37.67
CA ARG A 74 -29.99 21.51 38.76
C ARG A 74 -31.00 22.60 38.37
N ARG A 75 -31.32 22.77 37.08
CA ARG A 75 -32.28 23.79 36.61
C ARG A 75 -33.70 23.51 37.12
N HIS A 76 -34.33 24.54 37.68
CA HIS A 76 -35.71 24.56 38.17
C HIS A 76 -36.37 25.91 37.86
N MET A 77 -37.70 25.96 37.76
CA MET A 77 -38.45 27.22 37.65
C MET A 77 -38.34 28.02 38.95
N LYS A 78 -38.32 29.35 38.85
CA LYS A 78 -38.27 30.26 40.01
C LYS A 78 -39.34 31.33 39.86
N VAL A 79 -40.07 31.61 40.92
CA VAL A 79 -41.05 32.69 41.03
C VAL A 79 -40.76 33.49 42.30
N ALA A 80 -40.94 34.80 42.25
CA ALA A 80 -40.79 35.71 43.39
C ALA A 80 -42.06 36.55 43.54
N PHE A 81 -42.55 36.69 44.77
CA PHE A 81 -43.76 37.44 45.10
C PHE A 81 -43.39 38.75 45.80
N PHE A 82 -43.87 39.88 45.27
CA PHE A 82 -43.61 41.23 45.80
C PHE A 82 -44.90 41.94 46.20
N GLY A 83 -44.83 42.84 47.17
CA GLY A 83 -45.99 43.62 47.65
C GLY A 83 -45.83 44.10 49.09
N ARG A 84 -46.67 45.07 49.51
CA ARG A 84 -46.65 45.65 50.87
C ARG A 84 -46.89 44.58 51.95
N THR A 85 -46.49 44.87 53.18
CA THR A 85 -46.74 44.03 54.35
C THR A 85 -48.24 43.78 54.49
N SER A 86 -48.63 42.57 54.88
CA SER A 86 -50.03 42.14 55.06
C SER A 86 -50.90 42.06 53.78
N ASN A 87 -50.34 42.27 52.58
CA ASN A 87 -51.07 42.08 51.31
C ASN A 87 -51.34 40.59 50.93
N GLY A 88 -51.07 39.63 51.82
CA GLY A 88 -51.42 38.23 51.60
C GLY A 88 -50.45 37.42 50.72
N LYS A 89 -49.19 37.87 50.53
CA LYS A 89 -48.17 37.14 49.74
C LYS A 89 -48.01 35.68 50.17
N SER A 90 -47.77 35.43 51.47
CA SER A 90 -47.63 34.07 52.03
C SER A 90 -48.92 33.25 51.86
N THR A 91 -50.08 33.90 51.97
CA THR A 91 -51.38 33.26 51.76
C THR A 91 -51.58 32.83 50.30
N VAL A 92 -51.13 33.61 49.32
CA VAL A 92 -51.15 33.24 47.89
C VAL A 92 -50.26 32.02 47.64
N ILE A 93 -49.05 32.01 48.21
CA ILE A 93 -48.12 30.87 48.07
C ILE A 93 -48.74 29.61 48.66
N ASN A 94 -49.26 29.68 49.90
CA ASN A 94 -49.94 28.57 50.55
C ASN A 94 -51.15 28.08 49.76
N ALA A 95 -51.95 29.00 49.19
CA ALA A 95 -53.07 28.66 48.35
C ALA A 95 -52.62 27.85 47.13
N MET A 96 -51.57 28.28 46.42
CA MET A 96 -51.00 27.56 45.27
C MET A 96 -50.42 26.19 45.65
N LEU A 97 -49.76 26.09 46.81
CA LEU A 97 -49.21 24.83 47.35
C LEU A 97 -50.29 23.90 47.93
N ARG A 98 -51.52 24.40 48.08
CA ARG A 98 -52.67 23.70 48.69
C ARG A 98 -52.43 23.31 50.16
N ASP A 99 -51.51 24.00 50.84
CA ASP A 99 -51.11 23.72 52.21
C ASP A 99 -50.54 24.99 52.91
N ARG A 100 -50.54 25.02 54.25
CA ARG A 100 -50.02 26.12 55.07
C ARG A 100 -48.50 25.98 55.30
N VAL A 101 -47.74 26.03 54.22
CA VAL A 101 -46.27 25.89 54.25
C VAL A 101 -45.59 27.09 54.91
N LEU A 102 -46.09 28.30 54.66
CA LEU A 102 -45.57 29.55 55.21
C LEU A 102 -46.49 30.09 56.32
N PRO A 103 -45.97 30.73 57.38
CA PRO A 103 -46.81 31.40 58.37
C PRO A 103 -47.56 32.58 57.72
N SER A 104 -48.90 32.59 57.85
CA SER A 104 -49.78 33.54 57.16
C SER A 104 -50.92 34.11 58.03
N GLY A 105 -50.77 34.10 59.36
CA GLY A 105 -51.75 34.63 60.32
C GLY A 105 -51.62 36.14 60.58
N ILE A 106 -52.66 36.72 61.18
CA ILE A 106 -52.70 38.12 61.63
C ILE A 106 -51.64 38.28 62.73
N GLY A 107 -50.46 38.82 62.39
CA GLY A 107 -49.33 38.97 63.31
C GLY A 107 -48.01 38.37 62.83
N HIS A 108 -48.02 37.47 61.83
CA HIS A 108 -46.79 36.91 61.27
C HIS A 108 -46.24 37.83 60.16
N THR A 109 -45.37 38.77 60.53
CA THR A 109 -44.61 39.57 59.57
C THR A 109 -43.23 38.93 59.36
N THR A 110 -42.88 38.62 58.11
CA THR A 110 -41.58 38.01 57.74
C THR A 110 -40.46 39.09 57.69
N ASN A 111 -40.35 39.87 58.78
CA ASN A 111 -39.49 41.04 59.09
C ASN A 111 -40.18 42.44 59.01
N CYS A 112 -40.57 42.93 60.21
CA CYS A 112 -40.75 44.30 60.79
C CYS A 112 -41.42 45.43 59.96
N PHE A 113 -42.30 46.33 60.42
CA PHE A 113 -42.84 46.79 61.71
C PHE A 113 -44.38 46.95 61.60
N LEU A 114 -45.11 46.87 62.72
CA LEU A 114 -46.54 47.19 62.84
C LEU A 114 -46.72 48.54 63.56
N SER A 115 -47.68 49.34 63.07
CA SER A 115 -48.52 50.18 63.93
C SER A 115 -49.96 49.77 63.68
N VAL A 116 -50.69 49.49 64.76
CA VAL A 116 -52.11 49.13 64.76
C VAL A 116 -52.78 50.06 65.76
N GLU A 117 -53.84 50.74 65.33
CA GLU A 117 -54.85 51.30 66.23
C GLU A 117 -56.15 50.54 66.02
N GLY A 118 -56.79 50.16 67.13
CA GLY A 118 -58.11 49.53 67.14
C GLY A 118 -59.22 50.55 67.34
N THR A 119 -60.40 50.25 66.79
CA THR A 119 -61.65 50.96 67.09
C THR A 119 -62.76 49.92 67.30
N ASP A 120 -63.62 50.18 68.28
CA ASP A 120 -64.69 49.28 68.74
C ASP A 120 -66.06 49.67 68.14
N GLU A 121 -66.26 49.56 66.82
CA GLU A 121 -67.61 49.71 66.23
C GLU A 121 -67.97 48.65 65.19
N ASP A 122 -69.15 48.05 65.37
CA ASP A 122 -69.61 46.79 64.78
C ASP A 122 -70.25 46.91 63.37
N LYS A 123 -69.88 47.92 62.56
CA LYS A 123 -70.41 48.08 61.18
C LYS A 123 -69.37 48.66 60.20
N ALA A 124 -69.14 47.97 59.08
CA ALA A 124 -68.23 48.41 58.02
C ALA A 124 -68.91 49.38 57.03
N PHE A 125 -68.46 50.64 57.00
CA PHE A 125 -68.79 51.64 55.97
C PHE A 125 -67.50 52.32 55.45
N LEU A 126 -67.50 52.70 54.17
CA LEU A 126 -66.37 53.36 53.50
C LEU A 126 -66.71 54.83 53.22
N LYS A 127 -66.15 55.75 54.02
CA LYS A 127 -66.17 57.19 53.70
C LYS A 127 -65.05 57.50 52.68
N THR A 128 -65.37 58.34 51.71
CA THR A 128 -64.43 58.84 50.69
C THR A 128 -64.27 60.33 50.93
N GLU A 129 -63.06 60.88 50.83
CA GLU A 129 -62.86 62.33 50.99
C GLU A 129 -63.69 63.10 49.96
N GLY A 130 -64.59 63.96 50.44
CA GLY A 130 -65.37 64.91 49.63
C GLY A 130 -66.86 64.60 49.39
N SER A 131 -67.46 63.59 50.03
CA SER A 131 -68.90 63.29 49.88
C SER A 131 -69.51 62.65 51.13
N GLU A 132 -70.59 63.24 51.67
CA GLU A 132 -71.43 62.73 52.77
C GLU A 132 -72.55 61.77 52.29
N GLU A 133 -72.34 61.00 51.22
CA GLU A 133 -73.32 59.99 50.78
C GLU A 133 -72.86 58.57 51.14
N GLU A 134 -73.59 57.94 52.06
CA GLU A 134 -73.44 56.52 52.41
C GLU A 134 -74.04 55.64 51.31
N LYS A 135 -73.18 55.03 50.47
CA LYS A 135 -73.61 54.12 49.40
C LYS A 135 -73.26 52.67 49.72
N SER A 136 -74.21 51.77 49.50
CA SER A 136 -74.10 50.34 49.83
C SER A 136 -73.02 49.62 48.99
N ILE A 137 -72.28 48.70 49.63
CA ILE A 137 -71.12 47.96 49.08
C ILE A 137 -71.45 47.15 47.80
N LYS A 138 -72.74 46.91 47.51
CA LYS A 138 -73.19 46.18 46.31
C LYS A 138 -73.05 46.99 45.01
N VAL A 139 -73.17 48.32 45.04
CA VAL A 139 -73.14 49.16 43.82
C VAL A 139 -71.70 49.55 43.42
N ARG A 140 -70.79 49.63 44.38
CA ARG A 140 -69.42 50.17 44.19
C ARG A 140 -68.37 49.16 43.72
N ARG A 141 -68.66 47.85 43.81
CA ARG A 141 -67.71 46.77 43.46
C ARG A 141 -67.25 46.77 41.98
N PRO A 142 -68.14 46.96 40.98
CA PRO A 142 -67.73 47.04 39.57
C PRO A 142 -66.86 48.26 39.27
N GLU A 143 -67.16 49.40 39.89
CA GLU A 143 -66.40 50.66 39.72
C GLU A 143 -64.97 50.55 40.27
N VAL A 144 -64.82 49.97 41.46
CA VAL A 144 -63.51 49.73 42.08
C VAL A 144 -62.69 48.72 41.26
N ARG A 145 -63.32 47.65 40.76
CA ARG A 145 -62.65 46.68 39.87
C ARG A 145 -62.15 47.35 38.59
N LYS A 146 -62.96 48.21 37.97
CA LYS A 146 -62.57 48.98 36.78
C LYS A 146 -61.40 49.92 37.07
N GLN A 147 -61.47 50.70 38.15
CA GLN A 147 -60.40 51.62 38.55
C GLN A 147 -59.04 50.90 38.74
N HIS A 148 -59.04 49.78 39.46
CA HIS A 148 -57.83 48.97 39.63
C HIS A 148 -57.35 48.34 38.32
N THR A 149 -58.27 47.91 37.45
CA THR A 149 -57.93 47.36 36.14
C THR A 149 -57.23 48.43 35.30
N ASP A 150 -57.81 49.61 35.18
CA ASP A 150 -57.24 50.71 34.38
C ASP A 150 -55.87 51.16 34.92
N ARG A 151 -55.72 51.28 36.24
CA ARG A 151 -54.43 51.62 36.88
C ARG A 151 -53.36 50.56 36.60
N CYS A 152 -53.70 49.28 36.74
CA CYS A 152 -52.76 48.18 36.52
C CYS A 152 -52.41 48.00 35.03
N VAL A 153 -53.37 48.18 34.12
CA VAL A 153 -53.11 48.18 32.67
C VAL A 153 -52.16 49.32 32.32
N ASN A 154 -52.43 50.54 32.80
CA ASN A 154 -51.56 51.69 32.58
C ASN A 154 -50.13 51.43 33.12
N PHE A 155 -50.02 50.85 34.32
CA PHE A 155 -48.74 50.51 34.91
C PHE A 155 -47.96 49.47 34.09
N LEU A 156 -48.60 48.39 33.64
CA LEU A 156 -47.94 47.31 32.89
C LEU A 156 -47.57 47.70 31.45
N VAL A 157 -48.41 48.51 30.80
CA VAL A 157 -48.29 48.87 29.38
C VAL A 157 -47.50 50.17 29.19
N GLU A 158 -47.88 51.25 29.87
CA GLU A 158 -47.32 52.59 29.63
C GLU A 158 -46.06 52.84 30.47
N GLU A 159 -46.10 52.51 31.76
CA GLU A 159 -44.99 52.75 32.69
C GLU A 159 -43.89 51.70 32.54
N LEU A 160 -44.21 50.41 32.68
CA LEU A 160 -43.22 49.33 32.61
C LEU A 160 -42.90 48.85 31.18
N ARG A 161 -43.83 49.03 30.23
CA ARG A 161 -43.68 48.60 28.83
C ARG A 161 -43.29 47.13 28.67
N VAL A 162 -43.86 46.26 29.50
CA VAL A 162 -43.53 44.82 29.52
C VAL A 162 -44.56 43.95 28.80
N VAL A 163 -45.76 44.48 28.52
CA VAL A 163 -46.84 43.77 27.83
C VAL A 163 -47.66 44.74 26.97
N ASP A 164 -48.26 44.21 25.91
CA ASP A 164 -49.21 44.96 25.08
C ASP A 164 -50.56 45.13 25.80
N ARG A 165 -51.33 46.16 25.41
CA ARG A 165 -52.66 46.44 25.98
C ARG A 165 -53.65 45.27 25.82
N ALA A 166 -53.51 44.48 24.77
CA ALA A 166 -54.30 43.26 24.55
C ALA A 166 -53.92 42.10 25.50
N GLN A 167 -52.68 42.07 25.97
CA GLN A 167 -52.16 41.01 26.85
C GLN A 167 -52.30 41.33 28.33
N ALA A 168 -52.37 42.62 28.69
CA ALA A 168 -52.45 43.09 30.07
C ALA A 168 -53.62 42.48 30.89
N PRO A 169 -54.85 42.30 30.34
CA PRO A 169 -55.93 41.65 31.08
C PRO A 169 -55.60 40.21 31.54
N ASN A 170 -54.77 39.48 30.78
CA ASN A 170 -54.34 38.12 31.12
C ASN A 170 -53.22 38.09 32.19
N ARG A 171 -52.91 39.24 32.82
CA ARG A 171 -51.90 39.40 33.87
C ARG A 171 -52.47 40.02 35.15
N ILE A 172 -53.73 40.47 35.11
CA ILE A 172 -54.39 41.16 36.22
C ILE A 172 -55.56 40.32 36.68
N PHE A 173 -55.54 39.90 37.95
CA PHE A 173 -56.54 38.99 38.51
C PHE A 173 -57.07 39.54 39.83
N PHE A 174 -58.38 39.40 40.05
CA PHE A 174 -59.05 39.84 41.28
C PHE A 174 -59.42 38.63 42.13
N VAL A 175 -58.56 38.30 43.09
CA VAL A 175 -58.63 37.03 43.82
C VAL A 175 -58.70 37.21 45.33
N SER A 176 -59.13 36.15 46.02
CA SER A 176 -59.08 36.03 47.48
C SER A 176 -58.30 34.78 47.87
N ALA A 177 -57.00 34.94 48.13
CA ALA A 177 -56.12 33.82 48.47
C ALA A 177 -56.56 33.11 49.76
N LYS A 178 -57.15 33.83 50.71
CA LYS A 178 -57.65 33.27 51.99
C LYS A 178 -58.83 32.32 51.75
N GLU A 179 -59.79 32.71 50.91
CA GLU A 179 -60.93 31.86 50.56
C GLU A 179 -60.49 30.61 49.79
N VAL A 180 -59.57 30.77 48.83
CA VAL A 180 -59.03 29.65 48.06
C VAL A 180 -58.27 28.66 48.96
N LEU A 181 -57.40 29.16 49.85
CA LEU A 181 -56.66 28.31 50.79
C LEU A 181 -57.60 27.55 51.72
N ASN A 182 -58.58 28.22 52.33
CA ASN A 182 -59.54 27.58 53.22
C ASN A 182 -60.37 26.52 52.50
N SER A 183 -60.85 26.83 51.28
CA SER A 183 -61.60 25.89 50.46
C SER A 183 -60.79 24.64 50.11
N ARG A 184 -59.51 24.81 49.72
CA ARG A 184 -58.60 23.69 49.41
C ARG A 184 -58.28 22.84 50.64
N MET A 185 -58.08 23.47 51.80
CA MET A 185 -57.84 22.75 53.06
C MET A 185 -59.04 21.89 53.46
N GLN A 186 -60.25 22.43 53.35
CA GLN A 186 -61.48 21.69 53.62
C GLN A 186 -61.68 20.54 52.64
N ARG A 187 -61.45 20.78 51.34
CA ARG A 187 -61.49 19.73 50.32
C ARG A 187 -60.51 18.59 50.64
N ALA A 188 -59.29 18.92 51.07
CA ALA A 188 -58.28 17.93 51.45
C ALA A 188 -58.70 17.10 52.67
N GLN A 189 -59.54 17.65 53.56
CA GLN A 189 -60.13 16.96 54.70
C GLN A 189 -61.45 16.23 54.37
N GLY A 190 -61.86 16.19 53.10
CA GLY A 190 -63.11 15.56 52.65
C GLY A 190 -64.37 16.38 52.92
N MET A 191 -64.22 17.65 53.33
CA MET A 191 -65.33 18.57 53.59
C MET A 191 -65.73 19.34 52.32
N PRO A 192 -66.99 19.83 52.22
CA PRO A 192 -67.45 20.61 51.07
C PRO A 192 -66.64 21.90 50.87
N GLU A 193 -66.28 22.20 49.62
CA GLU A 193 -65.50 23.40 49.24
C GLU A 193 -66.19 24.74 49.57
N THR A 194 -67.50 24.71 49.80
CA THR A 194 -68.33 25.87 50.17
C THR A 194 -68.03 26.41 51.57
N GLY A 195 -67.45 25.62 52.46
CA GLY A 195 -67.09 26.07 53.81
C GLY A 195 -65.93 27.09 53.85
N GLY A 196 -65.28 27.35 52.71
CA GLY A 196 -64.20 28.32 52.57
C GLY A 196 -64.67 29.73 52.17
N ALA A 197 -65.96 29.89 51.83
CA ALA A 197 -66.53 31.15 51.40
C ALA A 197 -66.61 32.15 52.56
N LEU A 198 -66.05 33.36 52.37
CA LEU A 198 -66.10 34.44 53.37
C LEU A 198 -67.11 35.53 52.97
N ALA A 199 -67.48 35.61 51.69
CA ALA A 199 -68.45 36.57 51.19
C ALA A 199 -69.15 36.08 49.91
N GLU A 200 -70.26 36.74 49.54
CA GLU A 200 -70.96 36.57 48.26
C GLU A 200 -69.99 36.72 47.07
N GLY A 201 -70.15 35.90 46.02
CA GLY A 201 -69.26 35.86 44.86
C GLY A 201 -67.99 35.00 45.02
N PHE A 202 -67.95 34.12 46.02
CA PHE A 202 -66.82 33.19 46.24
C PHE A 202 -66.48 32.37 44.99
N GLN A 203 -67.47 31.82 44.30
CA GLN A 203 -67.26 30.98 43.11
C GLN A 203 -66.57 31.74 41.97
N GLU A 204 -66.90 33.02 41.77
CA GLU A 204 -66.24 33.87 40.76
C GLU A 204 -64.78 34.12 41.11
N ARG A 205 -64.48 34.42 42.38
CA ARG A 205 -63.09 34.64 42.86
C ARG A 205 -62.27 33.35 42.83
N LEU A 206 -62.89 32.22 43.13
CA LEU A 206 -62.27 30.91 43.02
C LEU A 206 -61.95 30.59 41.56
N LYS A 207 -62.87 30.83 40.62
CA LYS A 207 -62.63 30.67 39.18
C LYS A 207 -61.53 31.60 38.68
N GLU A 208 -61.53 32.86 39.11
CA GLU A 208 -60.48 33.82 38.77
C GLU A 208 -59.10 33.35 39.25
N PHE A 209 -59.00 32.77 40.45
CA PHE A 209 -57.74 32.23 40.97
C PHE A 209 -57.25 31.01 40.16
N HIS A 210 -58.16 30.14 39.72
CA HIS A 210 -57.78 29.03 38.82
C HIS A 210 -57.29 29.55 37.46
N ASN A 211 -57.92 30.60 36.92
CA ASN A 211 -57.47 31.25 35.69
C ASN A 211 -56.08 31.89 35.86
N PHE A 212 -55.82 32.49 37.02
CA PHE A 212 -54.50 33.00 37.41
C PHE A 212 -53.46 31.87 37.42
N GLU A 213 -53.73 30.77 38.12
CA GLU A 213 -52.81 29.62 38.19
C GLU A 213 -52.50 29.08 36.80
N ARG A 214 -53.51 28.87 35.96
CA ARG A 214 -53.32 28.35 34.61
C ARG A 214 -52.47 29.30 33.76
N SER A 215 -52.80 30.59 33.75
CA SER A 215 -52.04 31.60 33.01
C SER A 215 -50.60 31.73 33.51
N PHE A 216 -50.41 31.61 34.84
CA PHE A 216 -49.11 31.61 35.48
C PHE A 216 -48.28 30.39 35.07
N GLU A 217 -48.84 29.17 35.17
CA GLU A 217 -48.16 27.93 34.80
C GLU A 217 -47.75 27.91 33.32
N GLU A 218 -48.62 28.40 32.42
CA GLU A 218 -48.31 28.53 31.00
C GLU A 218 -47.17 29.52 30.74
N CYS A 219 -47.22 30.69 31.40
CA CYS A 219 -46.22 31.73 31.23
C CYS A 219 -44.84 31.29 31.77
N ILE A 220 -44.79 30.77 33.00
CA ILE A 220 -43.54 30.38 33.65
C ILE A 220 -42.91 29.17 32.96
N SER A 221 -43.70 28.19 32.54
CA SER A 221 -43.18 27.01 31.85
C SER A 221 -42.57 27.38 30.50
N HIS A 222 -43.24 28.22 29.71
CA HIS A 222 -42.73 28.68 28.41
C HIS A 222 -41.47 29.54 28.57
N SER A 223 -41.52 30.56 29.44
CA SER A 223 -40.40 31.47 29.68
C SER A 223 -39.19 30.74 30.26
N ALA A 224 -39.38 29.84 31.23
CA ALA A 224 -38.29 29.11 31.86
C ALA A 224 -37.61 28.12 30.91
N VAL A 225 -38.36 27.46 30.02
CA VAL A 225 -37.76 26.58 28.99
C VAL A 225 -36.81 27.39 28.11
N LYS A 226 -37.30 28.51 27.55
CA LYS A 226 -36.48 29.35 26.67
C LYS A 226 -35.25 29.89 27.42
N THR A 227 -35.46 30.60 28.53
CA THR A 227 -34.38 31.29 29.26
C THR A 227 -33.33 30.35 29.88
N LYS A 228 -33.69 29.10 30.23
CA LYS A 228 -32.76 28.17 30.88
C LYS A 228 -32.08 27.19 29.92
N PHE A 229 -32.68 26.88 28.78
CA PHE A 229 -32.19 25.82 27.90
C PHE A 229 -31.68 26.32 26.54
N GLU A 230 -32.18 27.44 26.01
CA GLU A 230 -31.86 27.92 24.65
C GLU A 230 -30.35 28.08 24.40
N GLN A 231 -29.63 28.71 25.33
CA GLN A 231 -28.17 28.90 25.21
C GLN A 231 -27.40 27.59 25.22
N HIS A 232 -27.82 26.61 26.01
CA HIS A 232 -27.19 25.29 26.03
C HIS A 232 -27.50 24.52 24.74
N THR A 233 -28.72 24.64 24.19
CA THR A 233 -29.07 24.05 22.88
C THR A 233 -28.22 24.62 21.75
N ILE A 234 -28.03 25.95 21.70
CA ILE A 234 -27.17 26.61 20.71
C ILE A 234 -25.73 26.10 20.85
N ARG A 235 -25.22 26.02 22.09
CA ARG A 235 -23.87 25.53 22.35
C ARG A 235 -23.69 24.06 21.96
N ALA A 236 -24.68 23.21 22.22
CA ALA A 236 -24.66 21.81 21.79
C ALA A 236 -24.53 21.71 20.26
N LYS A 237 -25.32 22.51 19.52
CA LYS A 237 -25.25 22.57 18.06
C LYS A 237 -23.85 22.95 17.56
N GLN A 238 -23.24 23.99 18.15
CA GLN A 238 -21.89 24.43 17.79
C GLN A 238 -20.82 23.35 18.06
N ILE A 239 -20.94 22.63 19.19
CA ILE A 239 -20.03 21.52 19.52
C ILE A 239 -20.18 20.41 18.49
N THR A 240 -21.41 20.01 18.16
CA THR A 240 -21.67 18.98 17.15
C THR A 240 -21.14 19.38 15.78
N GLU A 241 -21.35 20.62 15.34
CA GLU A 241 -20.80 21.14 14.09
C GLU A 241 -19.27 21.09 14.08
N THR A 242 -18.62 21.54 15.16
CA THR A 242 -17.15 21.49 15.24
C THR A 242 -16.61 20.07 15.21
N VAL A 243 -17.23 19.14 15.95
CA VAL A 243 -16.81 17.73 15.97
C VAL A 243 -16.99 17.11 14.58
N LYS A 244 -18.09 17.41 13.90
CA LYS A 244 -18.32 17.00 12.52
C LYS A 244 -17.23 17.55 11.59
N ASP A 245 -16.90 18.83 11.67
CA ASP A 245 -15.88 19.45 10.82
C ASP A 245 -14.49 18.79 11.01
N VAL A 246 -14.15 18.40 12.25
CA VAL A 246 -12.92 17.64 12.52
C VAL A 246 -12.96 16.27 11.84
N MET A 247 -14.08 15.55 11.94
CA MET A 247 -14.24 14.25 11.28
C MET A 247 -14.17 14.38 9.74
N ASP A 248 -14.77 15.42 9.17
CA ASP A 248 -14.71 15.70 7.74
C ASP A 248 -13.26 15.98 7.29
N GLN A 249 -12.49 16.76 8.06
CA GLN A 249 -11.07 17.00 7.79
C GLN A 249 -10.25 15.71 7.79
N ILE A 250 -10.46 14.84 8.79
CA ILE A 250 -9.78 13.55 8.90
C ILE A 250 -10.13 12.66 7.71
N ASN A 251 -11.41 12.61 7.32
CA ASN A 251 -11.86 11.81 6.20
C ASN A 251 -11.28 12.30 4.86
N ILE A 252 -11.19 13.61 4.65
CA ILE A 252 -10.56 14.20 3.47
C ILE A 252 -9.07 13.86 3.44
N ALA A 253 -8.35 14.07 4.55
CA ALA A 253 -6.92 13.75 4.63
C ALA A 253 -6.65 12.26 4.38
N ALA A 254 -7.52 11.37 4.88
CA ALA A 254 -7.43 9.93 4.62
C ALA A 254 -7.67 9.59 3.14
N ALA A 255 -8.63 10.24 2.50
CA ALA A 255 -8.91 10.07 1.07
C ALA A 255 -7.73 10.53 0.22
N ASP A 256 -7.15 11.69 0.52
CA ASP A 256 -5.99 12.24 -0.18
C ASP A 256 -4.77 11.31 -0.03
N LYS A 257 -4.48 10.85 1.20
CA LYS A 257 -3.40 9.89 1.45
C LYS A 257 -3.62 8.59 0.67
N ARG A 258 -4.85 8.09 0.60
CA ARG A 258 -5.20 6.90 -0.18
C ARG A 258 -4.91 7.09 -1.67
N VAL A 259 -5.26 8.23 -2.25
CA VAL A 259 -4.97 8.54 -3.65
C VAL A 259 -3.47 8.55 -3.90
N LEU A 260 -2.70 9.30 -3.09
CA LEU A 260 -1.24 9.38 -3.22
C LEU A 260 -0.57 8.00 -3.09
N SER A 261 -1.00 7.18 -2.14
CA SER A 261 -0.47 5.82 -1.98
C SER A 261 -0.83 4.89 -3.15
N LEU A 262 -1.97 5.10 -3.83
CA LEU A 262 -2.31 4.34 -5.03
C LEU A 262 -1.44 4.76 -6.22
N GLU A 263 -1.21 6.06 -6.39
CA GLU A 263 -0.32 6.61 -7.43
C GLU A 263 1.13 6.13 -7.24
N GLU A 264 1.64 6.16 -6.00
CA GLU A 264 2.97 5.64 -5.69
C GLU A 264 3.07 4.13 -5.99
N ARG A 265 2.03 3.36 -5.64
CA ARG A 265 1.98 1.93 -5.95
C ARG A 265 2.02 1.68 -7.45
N GLU A 266 1.26 2.43 -8.25
CA GLU A 266 1.24 2.32 -9.70
C GLU A 266 2.61 2.65 -10.30
N TYR A 267 3.24 3.74 -9.85
CA TYR A 267 4.61 4.09 -10.24
C TYR A 267 5.62 2.98 -9.91
N LEU A 268 5.53 2.37 -8.73
CA LEU A 268 6.42 1.26 -8.35
C LEU A 268 6.20 0.01 -9.20
N ILE A 269 4.96 -0.28 -9.60
CA ILE A 269 4.62 -1.37 -10.51
C ILE A 269 5.24 -1.12 -11.88
N ASP A 270 5.05 0.06 -12.45
CA ASP A 270 5.62 0.44 -13.75
C ASP A 270 7.16 0.37 -13.72
N ARG A 271 7.77 0.85 -12.64
CA ARG A 271 9.22 0.75 -12.45
C ARG A 271 9.69 -0.71 -12.36
N LEU A 272 8.94 -1.57 -11.67
CA LEU A 272 9.26 -2.99 -11.57
C LEU A 272 9.20 -3.67 -12.94
N ASP A 273 8.15 -3.39 -13.72
CA ASP A 273 7.99 -3.93 -15.07
C ASP A 273 9.08 -3.42 -16.01
N PHE A 274 9.46 -2.14 -15.91
CA PHE A 274 10.60 -1.58 -16.64
C PHE A 274 11.89 -2.33 -16.30
N VAL A 275 12.25 -2.48 -15.03
CA VAL A 275 13.47 -3.18 -14.60
C VAL A 275 13.45 -4.63 -15.03
N ARG A 276 12.31 -5.31 -14.92
CA ARG A 276 12.13 -6.70 -15.37
C ARG A 276 12.38 -6.85 -16.87
N ASN A 277 11.85 -5.93 -17.68
CA ASN A 277 12.07 -5.92 -19.12
C ASN A 277 13.53 -5.65 -19.48
N GLN A 278 14.18 -4.69 -18.82
CA GLN A 278 15.62 -4.43 -19.00
C GLN A 278 16.47 -5.65 -18.62
N LEU A 279 16.14 -6.33 -17.52
CA LEU A 279 16.83 -7.56 -17.12
C LEU A 279 16.67 -8.67 -18.17
N ASN A 280 15.46 -8.83 -18.74
CA ASN A 280 15.22 -9.82 -19.80
C ASN A 280 16.05 -9.54 -21.06
N LEU A 281 16.14 -8.27 -21.47
CA LEU A 281 16.99 -7.86 -22.60
C LEU A 281 18.46 -8.12 -22.30
N LEU A 282 18.93 -7.78 -21.09
CA LEU A 282 20.30 -8.03 -20.65
C LEU A 282 20.61 -9.54 -20.63
N ILE A 283 19.69 -10.38 -20.16
CA ILE A 283 19.85 -11.84 -20.19
C ILE A 283 20.03 -12.35 -21.63
N GLN A 284 19.26 -11.81 -22.59
CA GLN A 284 19.42 -12.16 -23.99
C GLN A 284 20.76 -11.71 -24.57
N ASP A 285 21.23 -10.51 -24.21
CA ASP A 285 22.54 -9.99 -24.63
C ASP A 285 23.69 -10.83 -24.06
N ILE A 286 23.63 -11.14 -22.75
CA ILE A 286 24.59 -12.01 -22.07
C ILE A 286 24.66 -13.39 -22.73
N LYS A 287 23.51 -14.00 -23.07
CA LYS A 287 23.49 -15.28 -23.80
C LYS A 287 24.25 -15.21 -25.12
N LYS A 288 24.03 -14.15 -25.92
CA LYS A 288 24.74 -13.93 -27.18
C LYS A 288 26.25 -13.73 -26.95
N LYS A 289 26.65 -13.01 -25.91
CA LYS A 289 28.06 -12.82 -25.55
C LYS A 289 28.72 -14.15 -25.17
N ILE A 290 28.04 -15.00 -24.38
CA ILE A 290 28.54 -16.33 -24.03
C ILE A 290 28.72 -17.20 -25.28
N GLU A 291 27.76 -17.19 -26.19
CA GLU A 291 27.87 -17.89 -27.49
C GLU A 291 29.07 -17.39 -28.30
N ALA A 292 29.27 -16.07 -28.39
CA ALA A 292 30.39 -15.48 -29.11
C ALA A 292 31.76 -15.85 -28.51
N ILE A 293 31.92 -15.79 -27.18
CA ILE A 293 33.16 -16.21 -26.52
C ILE A 293 33.40 -17.69 -26.72
N THR A 294 32.36 -18.52 -26.66
CA THR A 294 32.49 -19.97 -26.86
C THR A 294 33.07 -20.27 -28.24
N GLU A 295 32.60 -19.59 -29.30
CA GLU A 295 33.16 -19.72 -30.64
C GLU A 295 34.59 -19.12 -30.74
N GLU A 296 34.88 -18.00 -30.07
CA GLU A 296 36.23 -17.43 -30.03
C GLU A 296 37.24 -18.38 -29.38
N VAL A 297 36.87 -18.99 -28.25
CA VAL A 297 37.70 -19.98 -27.53
C VAL A 297 37.93 -21.20 -28.42
N LYS A 298 36.88 -21.70 -29.06
CA LYS A 298 36.99 -22.83 -30.01
C LYS A 298 37.94 -22.53 -31.15
N HIS A 299 37.85 -21.33 -31.75
CA HIS A 299 38.76 -20.91 -32.82
C HIS A 299 40.21 -20.85 -32.33
N LYS A 300 40.48 -20.19 -31.18
CA LYS A 300 41.83 -20.08 -30.61
C LYS A 300 42.45 -21.43 -30.26
N VAL A 301 41.67 -22.35 -29.69
CA VAL A 301 42.14 -23.70 -29.36
C VAL A 301 42.37 -24.52 -30.62
N SER A 302 41.51 -24.39 -31.63
CA SER A 302 41.68 -25.06 -32.93
C SER A 302 42.94 -24.60 -33.65
N ASP A 303 43.20 -23.28 -33.68
CA ASP A 303 44.42 -22.72 -34.28
C ASP A 303 45.67 -23.20 -33.53
N GLY A 304 45.64 -23.13 -32.20
CA GLY A 304 46.73 -23.64 -31.36
C GLY A 304 46.98 -25.13 -31.58
N MET A 305 45.91 -25.93 -31.73
CA MET A 305 46.01 -27.36 -32.00
C MET A 305 46.62 -27.64 -33.38
N ALA A 306 46.23 -26.89 -34.41
CA ALA A 306 46.80 -27.02 -35.75
C ALA A 306 48.31 -26.72 -35.76
N GLU A 307 48.72 -25.66 -35.05
CA GLU A 307 50.14 -25.32 -34.90
C GLU A 307 50.95 -26.40 -34.16
N GLU A 308 50.39 -26.98 -33.08
CA GLU A 308 51.05 -28.05 -32.32
C GLU A 308 51.13 -29.35 -33.13
N ILE A 309 50.12 -29.67 -33.95
CA ILE A 309 50.18 -30.81 -34.88
C ILE A 309 51.34 -30.63 -35.88
N CYS A 310 51.52 -29.42 -36.43
CA CYS A 310 52.64 -29.14 -37.33
C CYS A 310 54.02 -29.25 -36.64
N ARG A 311 54.07 -29.13 -35.31
CA ARG A 311 55.29 -29.21 -34.49
C ARG A 311 55.46 -30.55 -33.78
N LEU A 312 54.60 -31.52 -34.08
CA LEU A 312 54.59 -32.83 -33.42
C LEU A 312 55.95 -33.55 -33.52
N SER A 313 56.70 -33.33 -34.61
CA SER A 313 58.05 -33.88 -34.78
C SER A 313 59.00 -33.51 -33.63
N VAL A 314 58.91 -32.29 -33.10
CA VAL A 314 59.76 -31.84 -31.98
C VAL A 314 59.45 -32.62 -30.70
N LEU A 315 58.16 -32.85 -30.41
CA LEU A 315 57.74 -33.64 -29.25
C LEU A 315 58.12 -35.12 -29.41
N ILE A 316 58.08 -35.65 -30.63
CA ILE A 316 58.50 -37.03 -30.90
C ILE A 316 60.01 -37.19 -30.74
N ASP A 317 60.81 -36.23 -31.21
CA ASP A 317 62.28 -36.26 -31.10
C ASP A 317 62.76 -36.14 -29.63
N GLU A 318 61.97 -35.52 -28.76
CA GLU A 318 62.22 -35.44 -27.32
C GLU A 318 61.90 -36.75 -26.57
N PHE A 319 61.14 -37.66 -27.18
CA PHE A 319 60.77 -38.93 -26.56
C PHE A 319 61.95 -39.90 -26.55
N ARG A 320 62.44 -40.24 -25.36
CA ARG A 320 63.53 -41.20 -25.16
C ARG A 320 63.02 -42.45 -24.45
N ALA A 321 62.78 -43.51 -25.21
CA ALA A 321 62.48 -44.84 -24.71
C ALA A 321 63.25 -45.90 -25.51
N GLY A 322 63.61 -47.01 -24.86
CA GLY A 322 64.19 -48.16 -25.56
C GLY A 322 63.17 -48.74 -26.54
N PHE A 323 63.61 -49.02 -27.76
CA PHE A 323 62.77 -49.61 -28.79
C PHE A 323 63.12 -51.09 -28.95
N ASP A 324 62.13 -51.96 -28.75
CA ASP A 324 62.20 -53.38 -29.08
C ASP A 324 61.07 -53.69 -30.08
N PRO A 325 61.36 -54.34 -31.22
CA PRO A 325 60.37 -54.69 -32.24
C PRO A 325 59.42 -55.84 -31.84
N SER A 326 59.47 -56.36 -30.60
CA SER A 326 58.54 -57.40 -30.15
C SER A 326 57.07 -56.91 -30.09
N PRO A 327 56.05 -57.73 -30.44
CA PRO A 327 54.65 -57.29 -30.50
C PRO A 327 54.09 -56.76 -29.17
N ASP A 328 54.49 -57.38 -28.06
CA ASP A 328 54.03 -57.02 -26.71
C ASP A 328 54.71 -55.73 -26.21
N GLU A 329 56.00 -55.52 -26.51
CA GLU A 329 56.73 -54.31 -26.11
C GLU A 329 56.42 -53.13 -27.02
N LEU A 330 56.10 -53.37 -28.30
CA LEU A 330 55.62 -52.34 -29.24
C LEU A 330 54.32 -51.69 -28.75
N LYS A 331 53.39 -52.49 -28.20
CA LYS A 331 52.14 -51.97 -27.63
C LYS A 331 52.38 -51.07 -26.42
N ILE A 332 53.34 -51.45 -25.57
CA ILE A 332 53.76 -50.66 -24.40
C ILE A 332 54.45 -49.36 -24.85
N TYR A 333 55.36 -49.45 -25.83
CA TYR A 333 56.05 -48.31 -26.43
C TYR A 333 55.06 -47.29 -27.03
N LYS A 334 54.05 -47.75 -27.78
CA LYS A 334 52.98 -46.89 -28.32
C LYS A 334 52.18 -46.22 -27.23
N SER A 335 51.79 -46.94 -26.19
CA SER A 335 51.05 -46.36 -25.06
C SER A 335 51.87 -45.27 -24.37
N HIS A 336 53.18 -45.49 -24.19
CA HIS A 336 54.09 -44.51 -23.62
C HIS A 336 54.30 -43.29 -24.53
N LEU A 337 54.44 -43.50 -25.84
CA LEU A 337 54.56 -42.42 -26.83
C LEU A 337 53.29 -41.57 -26.90
N LEU A 338 52.11 -42.21 -26.97
CA LEU A 338 50.83 -41.51 -26.97
C LEU A 338 50.62 -40.71 -25.68
N SER A 339 50.98 -41.28 -24.52
CA SER A 339 50.92 -40.54 -23.25
C SER A 339 51.92 -39.37 -23.20
N HIS A 340 53.10 -39.52 -23.81
CA HIS A 340 54.08 -38.44 -23.91
C HIS A 340 53.57 -37.30 -24.81
N ILE A 341 53.04 -37.64 -25.99
CA ILE A 341 52.45 -36.69 -26.94
C ILE A 341 51.26 -35.97 -26.31
N GLU A 342 50.33 -36.69 -25.68
CA GLU A 342 49.15 -36.15 -25.01
C GLU A 342 49.54 -35.14 -23.91
N LYS A 343 50.50 -35.52 -23.05
CA LYS A 343 51.02 -34.61 -22.00
C LYS A 343 51.78 -33.42 -22.58
N GLY A 344 52.55 -33.62 -23.65
CA GLY A 344 53.34 -32.58 -24.30
C GLY A 344 52.46 -31.55 -25.01
N MET A 345 51.58 -32.01 -25.89
CA MET A 345 50.60 -31.17 -26.60
C MET A 345 49.66 -30.47 -25.62
N GLY A 346 49.18 -31.17 -24.58
CA GLY A 346 48.34 -30.59 -23.54
C GLY A 346 49.04 -29.43 -22.81
N LYS A 347 50.32 -29.59 -22.44
CA LYS A 347 51.12 -28.51 -21.83
C LYS A 347 51.36 -27.34 -22.77
N ASN A 348 51.69 -27.61 -24.03
CA ASN A 348 51.95 -26.56 -25.02
C ASN A 348 50.70 -25.74 -25.33
N LEU A 349 49.55 -26.40 -25.49
CA LEU A 349 48.25 -25.75 -25.63
C LEU A 349 47.92 -24.92 -24.38
N ALA A 350 48.16 -25.46 -23.19
CA ALA A 350 47.96 -24.70 -21.96
C ALA A 350 48.82 -23.43 -21.93
N PHE A 351 50.09 -23.53 -22.30
CA PHE A 351 50.99 -22.38 -22.33
C PHE A 351 50.58 -21.33 -23.37
N ARG A 352 50.14 -21.75 -24.57
CA ARG A 352 49.79 -20.84 -25.67
C ARG A 352 48.42 -20.20 -25.54
N CYS A 353 47.42 -20.99 -25.17
CA CYS A 353 46.02 -20.60 -25.30
C CYS A 353 45.41 -20.12 -23.97
N SER A 354 45.91 -20.57 -22.82
CA SER A 354 45.25 -20.28 -21.53
C SER A 354 45.18 -18.80 -21.21
N ASP A 355 46.26 -18.04 -21.39
CA ASP A 355 46.29 -16.60 -21.08
C ASP A 355 45.34 -15.82 -22.00
N ALA A 356 45.33 -16.14 -23.30
CA ALA A 356 44.48 -15.48 -24.29
C ALA A 356 42.99 -15.81 -24.10
N VAL A 357 42.65 -17.03 -23.70
CA VAL A 357 41.27 -17.42 -23.38
C VAL A 357 40.84 -16.78 -22.06
N ASN A 358 41.68 -16.83 -21.03
CA ASN A 358 41.40 -16.21 -19.74
C ASN A 358 41.17 -14.71 -19.88
N ALA A 359 41.98 -14.01 -20.68
CA ALA A 359 41.78 -12.59 -20.96
C ALA A 359 40.43 -12.29 -21.64
N SER A 360 40.03 -13.08 -22.65
CA SER A 360 38.73 -12.91 -23.33
C SER A 360 37.55 -13.16 -22.37
N VAL A 361 37.60 -14.24 -21.58
CA VAL A 361 36.55 -14.56 -20.59
C VAL A 361 36.46 -13.48 -19.51
N GLN A 362 37.59 -13.01 -18.96
CA GLN A 362 37.60 -11.97 -17.93
C GLN A 362 37.09 -10.63 -18.46
N SER A 363 37.50 -10.22 -19.66
CA SER A 363 37.01 -8.99 -20.29
C SER A 363 35.49 -9.02 -20.43
N SER A 364 34.94 -10.13 -20.93
CA SER A 364 33.49 -10.21 -21.10
C SER A 364 32.73 -10.30 -19.77
N GLN A 365 33.28 -10.96 -18.75
CA GLN A 365 32.70 -10.95 -17.41
C GLN A 365 32.60 -9.53 -16.84
N GLN A 366 33.64 -8.71 -17.03
CA GLN A 366 33.62 -7.30 -16.61
C GLN A 366 32.56 -6.50 -17.36
N ASP A 367 32.47 -6.66 -18.69
CA ASP A 367 31.45 -5.99 -19.50
C ASP A 367 30.02 -6.37 -19.06
N MET A 368 29.77 -7.66 -18.78
CA MET A 368 28.47 -8.13 -18.29
C MET A 368 28.10 -7.51 -16.93
N MET A 369 29.09 -7.36 -16.04
CA MET A 369 28.90 -6.76 -14.73
C MET A 369 28.61 -5.25 -14.82
N GLU A 370 29.26 -4.54 -15.73
CA GLU A 370 28.99 -3.13 -16.01
C GLU A 370 27.58 -2.91 -16.55
N CYS A 371 27.10 -3.78 -17.46
CA CYS A 371 25.74 -3.72 -17.96
C CYS A 371 24.67 -4.00 -16.89
N LEU A 372 24.97 -4.81 -15.88
CA LEU A 372 24.05 -5.14 -14.79
C LEU A 372 23.93 -4.02 -13.74
N LYS A 373 25.02 -3.29 -13.48
CA LYS A 373 25.12 -2.25 -12.44
C LYS A 373 23.98 -1.20 -12.44
N PRO A 374 23.58 -0.59 -13.57
CA PRO A 374 22.54 0.45 -13.57
C PRO A 374 21.13 -0.08 -13.26
N LEU A 375 20.89 -1.39 -13.39
CA LEU A 375 19.59 -2.01 -13.13
C LEU A 375 19.36 -2.35 -11.64
N LEU A 376 20.43 -2.31 -10.83
CA LEU A 376 20.35 -2.65 -9.41
C LEU A 376 19.99 -1.42 -8.57
N PRO A 377 19.33 -1.63 -7.41
CA PRO A 377 19.11 -0.57 -6.42
C PRO A 377 20.42 0.10 -5.99
N SER A 378 20.41 1.42 -5.80
CA SER A 378 21.58 2.24 -5.44
C SER A 378 22.34 1.71 -4.21
N ALA A 379 21.62 1.13 -3.24
CA ALA A 379 22.20 0.53 -2.04
C ALA A 379 23.19 -0.63 -2.32
N VAL A 380 23.01 -1.33 -3.45
CA VAL A 380 23.79 -2.55 -3.78
C VAL A 380 24.85 -2.27 -4.86
N GLN A 381 24.74 -1.15 -5.58
CA GLN A 381 25.64 -0.81 -6.68
C GLN A 381 27.11 -0.68 -6.26
N SER A 382 27.38 -0.27 -5.02
CA SER A 382 28.74 -0.14 -4.46
C SER A 382 29.33 -1.45 -3.94
N GLN A 383 28.52 -2.50 -3.76
CA GLN A 383 28.94 -3.79 -3.19
C GLN A 383 28.97 -4.93 -4.22
N LEU A 384 28.71 -4.63 -5.49
CA LEU A 384 28.58 -5.58 -6.59
C LEU A 384 29.79 -6.54 -6.72
N HIS A 385 31.01 -6.02 -6.62
CA HIS A 385 32.25 -6.81 -6.70
C HIS A 385 32.43 -7.80 -5.54
N MET A 386 31.79 -7.57 -4.39
CA MET A 386 31.82 -8.51 -3.25
C MET A 386 30.79 -9.64 -3.41
N LEU A 387 29.72 -9.40 -4.16
CA LEU A 387 28.60 -10.33 -4.34
C LEU A 387 28.81 -11.27 -5.54
N ILE A 388 29.56 -10.82 -6.55
CA ILE A 388 29.88 -11.62 -7.74
C ILE A 388 31.40 -11.77 -7.83
N PRO A 389 31.98 -12.82 -7.21
CA PRO A 389 33.40 -13.11 -7.38
C PRO A 389 33.68 -13.48 -8.84
N CYS A 390 34.45 -12.65 -9.54
CA CYS A 390 35.04 -13.03 -10.82
C CYS A 390 36.04 -14.16 -10.58
N ARG A 391 35.59 -15.41 -10.74
CA ARG A 391 36.46 -16.58 -10.60
C ARG A 391 37.43 -16.64 -11.79
N LYS A 392 38.65 -17.08 -11.53
CA LYS A 392 39.56 -17.46 -12.61
C LYS A 392 38.92 -18.61 -13.39
N PHE A 393 38.86 -18.46 -14.71
CA PHE A 393 38.39 -19.52 -15.59
C PHE A 393 39.48 -20.60 -15.63
N GLU A 394 39.14 -21.82 -15.23
CA GLU A 394 40.09 -22.93 -15.18
C GLU A 394 39.95 -23.76 -16.44
N LEU A 395 41.02 -23.77 -17.24
CA LEU A 395 41.03 -24.38 -18.57
C LEU A 395 41.79 -25.69 -18.53
N SER A 396 41.13 -26.78 -18.90
CA SER A 396 41.72 -28.12 -18.99
C SER A 396 41.72 -28.60 -20.43
N TYR A 397 42.88 -29.03 -20.94
CA TYR A 397 43.01 -29.63 -22.27
C TYR A 397 43.06 -31.15 -22.10
N ASP A 398 41.98 -31.82 -22.46
CA ASP A 398 41.90 -33.28 -22.48
C ASP A 398 42.02 -33.75 -23.94
N LEU A 399 43.15 -34.37 -24.27
CA LEU A 399 43.49 -34.80 -25.62
C LEU A 399 43.53 -36.33 -25.66
N ASN A 400 42.44 -36.97 -26.08
CA ASN A 400 42.43 -38.43 -26.19
C ASN A 400 43.21 -38.89 -27.44
N CYS A 401 44.54 -38.82 -27.39
CA CYS A 401 45.44 -39.19 -28.48
C CYS A 401 45.28 -40.65 -28.90
N ALA A 402 44.86 -41.53 -27.99
CA ALA A 402 44.55 -42.93 -28.32
C ALA A 402 43.38 -43.06 -29.30
N THR A 403 42.34 -42.21 -29.17
CA THR A 403 41.25 -42.15 -30.14
C THR A 403 41.60 -41.34 -31.38
N LEU A 404 42.39 -40.27 -31.26
CA LEU A 404 42.79 -39.44 -32.41
C LEU A 404 43.77 -40.16 -33.35
N CYS A 405 44.55 -41.09 -32.83
CA CYS A 405 45.54 -41.86 -33.58
C CYS A 405 45.10 -43.32 -33.82
N SER A 406 43.82 -43.67 -33.66
CA SER A 406 43.33 -45.05 -33.86
C SER A 406 43.57 -45.58 -35.27
N ASP A 407 43.59 -44.68 -36.25
CA ASP A 407 43.72 -45.00 -37.68
C ASP A 407 45.18 -44.97 -38.15
N PHE A 408 46.12 -44.66 -37.25
CA PHE A 408 47.54 -44.62 -37.56
C PHE A 408 48.09 -46.04 -37.72
N GLN A 409 48.64 -46.34 -38.90
CA GLN A 409 49.33 -47.59 -39.18
C GLN A 409 50.84 -47.33 -39.25
N GLU A 410 51.58 -47.93 -38.32
CA GLU A 410 53.04 -47.85 -38.34
C GLU A 410 53.64 -48.71 -39.46
N ASN A 411 54.63 -48.16 -40.15
CA ASN A 411 55.52 -48.92 -41.00
C ASN A 411 56.88 -49.06 -40.29
N ILE A 412 57.12 -50.21 -39.67
CA ILE A 412 58.36 -50.53 -38.96
C ILE A 412 59.41 -51.14 -39.90
N GLU A 413 59.05 -51.38 -41.17
CA GLU A 413 60.02 -51.85 -42.16
C GLU A 413 61.01 -50.73 -42.47
N PHE A 414 62.28 -50.98 -42.13
CA PHE A 414 63.38 -50.11 -42.51
C PHE A 414 63.60 -50.19 -44.02
N GLN A 415 62.95 -49.31 -44.78
CA GLN A 415 63.15 -49.20 -46.22
C GLN A 415 64.24 -48.17 -46.50
N PHE A 416 65.42 -48.65 -46.90
CA PHE A 416 66.44 -47.77 -47.47
C PHE A 416 65.85 -47.12 -48.74
N SER A 417 65.75 -45.79 -48.76
CA SER A 417 65.30 -45.02 -49.94
C SER A 417 66.22 -45.17 -51.15
N LEU A 418 67.35 -45.88 -51.00
CA LEU A 418 68.32 -46.27 -52.04
C LEU A 418 68.70 -47.76 -51.97
N GLY A 419 67.76 -48.64 -51.61
CA GLY A 419 67.97 -50.09 -51.69
C GLY A 419 68.04 -50.57 -53.15
N TRP A 420 69.01 -51.42 -53.50
CA TRP A 420 69.17 -52.00 -54.85
C TRP A 420 67.88 -52.68 -55.36
N THR A 421 67.06 -53.23 -54.46
CA THR A 421 65.77 -53.85 -54.76
C THR A 421 64.75 -52.85 -55.33
N THR A 422 64.74 -51.60 -54.87
CA THR A 422 63.83 -50.54 -55.33
C THR A 422 64.26 -49.95 -56.67
N LEU A 423 65.57 -49.88 -56.94
CA LEU A 423 66.13 -49.49 -58.25
C LEU A 423 65.82 -50.53 -59.33
N VAL A 424 65.99 -51.83 -59.04
CA VAL A 424 65.66 -52.93 -59.95
C VAL A 424 64.14 -52.98 -60.23
N HIS A 425 63.31 -52.73 -59.23
CA HIS A 425 61.85 -52.68 -59.41
C HIS A 425 61.37 -51.49 -60.26
N ARG A 426 62.05 -50.35 -60.22
CA ARG A 426 61.66 -49.12 -60.92
C ARG A 426 62.08 -49.08 -62.40
N PHE A 427 63.16 -49.76 -62.78
CA PHE A 427 63.67 -49.77 -64.16
C PHE A 427 63.33 -51.03 -64.99
N LEU A 428 63.08 -52.19 -64.36
CA LEU A 428 62.81 -53.45 -65.07
C LEU A 428 61.36 -53.96 -64.95
N GLY A 429 60.53 -53.35 -64.10
CA GLY A 429 59.17 -53.79 -63.83
C GLY A 429 59.10 -55.10 -63.01
N PRO A 430 57.96 -55.37 -62.35
CA PRO A 430 57.87 -56.38 -61.28
C PRO A 430 58.11 -57.83 -61.73
N VAL A 431 57.86 -58.13 -63.01
CA VAL A 431 58.01 -59.50 -63.56
C VAL A 431 59.47 -59.82 -63.92
N ASN A 432 60.24 -58.83 -64.40
CA ASN A 432 61.64 -59.04 -64.77
C ASN A 432 62.59 -58.83 -63.58
N ALA A 433 62.19 -58.03 -62.58
CA ALA A 433 62.93 -57.87 -61.32
C ALA A 433 63.06 -59.20 -60.56
N LYS A 434 61.99 -60.02 -60.51
CA LYS A 434 62.00 -61.36 -59.90
C LYS A 434 62.92 -62.35 -60.63
N ARG A 435 62.99 -62.27 -61.96
CA ARG A 435 63.90 -63.10 -62.78
C ARG A 435 65.37 -62.66 -62.65
N ALA A 436 65.62 -61.35 -62.57
CA ALA A 436 66.97 -60.82 -62.37
C ALA A 436 67.52 -61.16 -60.97
N LEU A 437 66.70 -61.06 -59.93
CA LEU A 437 67.09 -61.42 -58.56
C LEU A 437 67.35 -62.93 -58.38
N MET A 438 66.61 -63.80 -59.08
CA MET A 438 66.88 -65.25 -59.06
C MET A 438 68.10 -65.67 -59.90
N LEU A 439 68.52 -64.88 -60.89
CA LEU A 439 69.73 -65.13 -61.68
C LEU A 439 71.02 -64.69 -60.97
N VAL A 440 70.94 -63.71 -60.06
CA VAL A 440 72.07 -63.23 -59.26
C VAL A 440 72.40 -64.20 -58.10
N ASP A 441 71.41 -64.97 -57.61
CA ASP A 441 71.58 -65.87 -56.46
C ASP A 441 72.28 -67.21 -56.81
N GLN A 442 72.61 -67.45 -58.09
CA GLN A 442 73.23 -68.71 -58.54
C GLN A 442 74.68 -68.61 -59.02
N ASN A 443 75.37 -67.46 -58.94
CA ASN A 443 76.78 -67.40 -59.29
C ASN A 443 77.62 -66.54 -58.33
N LEU A 444 78.51 -67.26 -57.64
CA LEU A 444 79.83 -66.90 -57.10
C LEU A 444 79.99 -66.54 -55.59
N PRO A 445 80.90 -67.26 -54.88
CA PRO A 445 81.40 -66.93 -53.55
C PRO A 445 82.48 -65.82 -53.58
N LEU A 446 82.73 -65.23 -52.40
CA LEU A 446 83.86 -64.37 -51.94
C LEU A 446 84.81 -63.77 -53.01
N THR A 447 85.04 -62.44 -53.02
CA THR A 447 86.20 -61.70 -52.44
C THR A 447 86.26 -60.23 -52.95
N ALA A 448 86.66 -59.30 -52.07
CA ALA A 448 87.35 -57.99 -52.16
C ALA A 448 87.60 -57.21 -53.51
N PRO A 449 87.86 -55.88 -53.44
CA PRO A 449 87.51 -54.87 -54.46
C PRO A 449 88.67 -54.42 -55.37
N THR A 450 88.36 -53.79 -56.52
CA THR A 450 88.94 -52.50 -57.00
C THR A 450 88.47 -52.09 -58.41
N THR A 451 88.14 -50.80 -58.56
CA THR A 451 87.95 -49.95 -59.77
C THR A 451 89.23 -49.82 -60.63
N PRO A 452 89.26 -49.28 -61.89
CA PRO A 452 88.50 -48.11 -62.38
C PRO A 452 88.15 -47.95 -63.90
N SER A 453 87.41 -46.85 -64.18
CA SER A 453 87.41 -45.95 -65.36
C SER A 453 86.68 -46.26 -66.70
N GLN A 454 85.68 -45.41 -66.96
CA GLN A 454 85.37 -44.59 -68.16
C GLN A 454 84.93 -45.18 -69.53
N SER A 455 83.65 -44.90 -69.82
CA SER A 455 83.06 -44.17 -70.98
C SER A 455 82.96 -44.77 -72.40
N LEU A 456 81.85 -44.36 -73.03
CA LEU A 456 81.48 -44.39 -74.45
C LEU A 456 80.81 -45.67 -74.98
N ALA A 457 79.50 -45.76 -74.76
CA ALA A 457 78.58 -46.30 -75.75
C ALA A 457 77.29 -45.46 -75.73
N GLN A 458 77.18 -44.61 -76.75
CA GLN A 458 75.98 -44.33 -77.54
C GLN A 458 74.78 -43.76 -76.76
N GLU A 459 74.52 -42.45 -76.77
CA GLU A 459 74.34 -41.57 -77.94
C GLU A 459 73.26 -42.04 -78.95
N GLU A 460 72.67 -43.22 -78.79
CA GLU A 460 71.54 -43.72 -79.61
C GLU A 460 70.18 -43.59 -78.93
N LEU A 461 70.11 -43.38 -77.61
CA LEU A 461 68.84 -43.28 -76.91
C LEU A 461 68.31 -41.83 -76.79
N MET A 462 69.19 -40.84 -77.04
CA MET A 462 68.89 -39.42 -76.83
C MET A 462 68.05 -38.80 -77.97
N MET A 463 67.91 -39.49 -79.11
CA MET A 463 67.10 -39.03 -80.25
C MET A 463 65.65 -39.58 -80.28
N SER A 464 65.27 -40.52 -79.41
CA SER A 464 63.88 -41.02 -79.34
C SER A 464 63.03 -40.34 -78.25
N MET A 465 63.65 -39.64 -77.29
CA MET A 465 62.92 -38.91 -76.24
C MET A 465 62.44 -37.52 -76.68
N VAL A 466 63.05 -36.92 -77.69
CA VAL A 466 62.74 -35.54 -78.10
C VAL A 466 61.47 -35.43 -78.96
N ASN A 467 61.03 -36.50 -79.63
CA ASN A 467 59.84 -36.47 -80.49
C ASN A 467 58.51 -36.83 -79.78
N ASN A 468 58.54 -37.27 -78.52
CA ASN A 468 57.32 -37.51 -77.73
C ASN A 468 57.00 -36.35 -76.76
N LEU A 469 57.80 -35.28 -76.75
CA LEU A 469 57.57 -34.10 -75.92
C LEU A 469 56.84 -32.95 -76.65
N ALA A 470 56.33 -33.18 -77.86
CA ALA A 470 55.64 -32.18 -78.67
C ALA A 470 54.34 -32.70 -79.29
N SER A 471 53.44 -33.26 -78.47
CA SER A 471 52.01 -33.22 -78.77
C SER A 471 51.20 -33.35 -77.48
N VAL A 472 50.09 -32.61 -77.41
CA VAL A 472 49.15 -32.51 -76.28
C VAL A 472 49.52 -31.48 -75.21
N THR A 473 49.60 -30.22 -75.66
CA THR A 473 49.18 -29.07 -74.86
C THR A 473 47.65 -29.02 -74.89
N SER A 474 46.97 -29.27 -73.78
CA SER A 474 45.60 -28.79 -73.57
C SER A 474 45.34 -28.46 -72.11
N ARG A 475 45.24 -27.15 -71.87
CA ARG A 475 44.63 -26.52 -70.70
C ARG A 475 43.17 -27.00 -70.62
N THR A 476 42.82 -27.82 -69.62
CA THR A 476 41.42 -28.00 -69.18
C THR A 476 41.25 -28.83 -67.88
N SER A 477 42.28 -29.50 -67.36
CA SER A 477 42.10 -30.44 -66.24
C SER A 477 42.21 -29.85 -64.82
N MET A 478 42.71 -28.61 -64.64
CA MET A 478 42.94 -28.01 -63.31
C MET A 478 41.79 -27.16 -62.75
N ILE A 479 40.70 -26.91 -63.51
CA ILE A 479 39.57 -26.08 -63.04
C ILE A 479 38.34 -26.91 -62.64
N PHE A 480 38.24 -28.17 -63.08
CA PHE A 480 37.08 -29.02 -62.77
C PHE A 480 37.10 -29.66 -61.36
N LEU A 481 38.27 -29.74 -60.72
CA LEU A 481 38.42 -30.33 -59.37
C LEU A 481 38.16 -29.34 -58.23
N LEU A 482 38.24 -28.02 -58.47
CA LEU A 482 37.96 -27.00 -57.45
C LEU A 482 36.50 -26.53 -57.45
N VAL A 483 35.75 -26.68 -58.55
CA VAL A 483 34.32 -26.31 -58.60
C VAL A 483 33.41 -27.43 -58.07
N THR A 484 33.81 -28.69 -58.17
CA THR A 484 33.00 -29.83 -57.70
C THR A 484 32.97 -29.96 -56.17
N ILE A 485 34.04 -29.57 -55.47
CA ILE A 485 34.09 -29.60 -54.00
C ILE A 485 33.34 -28.40 -53.38
N SER A 486 33.31 -27.23 -54.05
CA SER A 486 32.61 -26.04 -53.55
C SER A 486 31.08 -26.08 -53.75
N VAL A 487 30.58 -26.81 -54.76
CA VAL A 487 29.13 -26.90 -55.06
C VAL A 487 28.43 -27.97 -54.23
N TYR A 488 29.10 -29.08 -53.88
CA TYR A 488 28.53 -30.13 -53.02
C TYR A 488 28.39 -29.71 -51.55
N GLY A 489 29.28 -28.85 -51.03
CA GLY A 489 29.16 -28.31 -49.65
C GLY A 489 28.01 -27.31 -49.47
N SER A 490 27.65 -26.57 -50.53
CA SER A 490 26.65 -25.49 -50.48
C SER A 490 25.21 -25.98 -50.69
N ILE A 491 25.01 -27.09 -51.41
CA ILE A 491 23.68 -27.69 -51.62
C ILE A 491 23.26 -28.54 -50.41
N ASN A 492 24.22 -29.19 -49.73
CA ASN A 492 23.92 -30.02 -48.56
C ASN A 492 23.53 -29.18 -47.32
N THR A 493 24.12 -27.99 -47.16
CA THR A 493 23.75 -27.02 -46.11
C THR A 493 22.40 -26.36 -46.38
N MET A 494 22.01 -26.15 -47.65
CA MET A 494 20.69 -25.59 -48.00
C MET A 494 19.54 -26.61 -47.88
N LEU A 495 19.79 -27.91 -48.11
CA LEU A 495 18.79 -28.98 -47.91
C LEU A 495 18.54 -29.31 -46.43
N LEU A 496 19.56 -29.28 -45.58
CA LEU A 496 19.42 -29.43 -44.12
C LEU A 496 18.62 -28.29 -43.48
N TYR A 497 18.78 -27.05 -43.98
CA TYR A 497 18.02 -25.89 -43.50
C TYR A 497 16.54 -25.92 -43.93
N LYS A 498 16.22 -26.47 -45.11
CA LYS A 498 14.83 -26.67 -45.58
C LYS A 498 14.12 -27.86 -44.92
N TYR A 499 14.84 -28.87 -44.44
CA TYR A 499 14.25 -30.03 -43.76
C TYR A 499 13.88 -29.72 -42.29
N GLN A 500 14.67 -28.89 -41.60
CA GLN A 500 14.37 -28.45 -40.22
C GLN A 500 13.23 -27.40 -40.16
N LYS A 501 13.14 -26.48 -41.13
CA LYS A 501 12.08 -25.45 -41.17
C LYS A 501 10.68 -26.00 -41.51
N LYS A 502 10.58 -27.21 -42.09
CA LYS A 502 9.29 -27.88 -42.38
C LYS A 502 8.77 -28.76 -41.24
N LYS A 503 9.58 -29.01 -40.20
CA LYS A 503 9.18 -29.79 -39.00
C LYS A 503 8.69 -28.90 -37.84
N PHE A 504 9.00 -27.59 -37.86
CA PHE A 504 8.59 -26.64 -36.80
C PHE A 504 7.33 -25.80 -37.14
N ILE A 505 6.78 -25.87 -38.36
CA ILE A 505 5.56 -25.12 -38.77
C ILE A 505 4.31 -26.02 -38.83
N LYS A 506 4.39 -27.28 -38.37
CA LYS A 506 3.26 -28.24 -38.46
C LYS A 506 2.77 -28.79 -37.11
N ASN A 507 3.07 -28.16 -35.97
CA ASN A 507 2.64 -28.72 -34.67
C ASN A 507 2.10 -27.77 -33.60
N ASP A 508 1.69 -26.52 -33.89
CA ASP A 508 0.96 -25.70 -32.90
C ASP A 508 -0.12 -24.80 -33.53
N SER A 509 -1.01 -25.42 -34.31
CA SER A 509 -2.34 -24.85 -34.63
C SER A 509 -3.40 -25.91 -34.43
N LEU A 510 -3.75 -26.24 -33.17
CA LEU A 510 -5.02 -26.87 -32.81
C LEU A 510 -5.15 -27.01 -31.28
N LYS A 511 -5.85 -26.06 -30.64
CA LYS A 511 -7.00 -26.29 -29.73
C LYS A 511 -7.34 -25.03 -28.93
N ILE A 512 -8.42 -24.38 -29.34
CA ILE A 512 -9.32 -23.61 -28.47
C ILE A 512 -10.43 -24.59 -28.01
N TRP A 513 -10.94 -24.37 -26.79
CA TRP A 513 -12.16 -24.89 -26.14
C TRP A 513 -11.99 -26.02 -25.12
N ALA A 514 -11.98 -25.65 -23.83
CA ALA A 514 -12.92 -26.13 -22.81
C ALA A 514 -12.86 -25.25 -21.54
N LEU A 515 -14.02 -24.65 -21.24
CA LEU A 515 -14.42 -23.80 -20.09
C LEU A 515 -13.92 -22.36 -20.05
#